data_AF-A0A6J1FIU9-F1
#
_entry.id   AF-A0A6J1FIU9-F1
#
_cell.length_a   1.000
_cell.length_b   1.000
_cell.length_c   1.000
_cell.angle_alpha   90.00
_cell.angle_beta   90.00
_cell.angle_gamma   90.00
#
_symmetry.space_group_name_H-M   'P 1'
#
loop_
_entity.id
_entity.type
_entity.pdbx_description
1 polymer ?
#
loop_
_entity_poly.entity_id
_entity_poly.type
_entity_poly.pdbx_seq_one_letter_code
_entity_poly.pdbx_strand_id
1 'polypeptide(L)'
;MSFSATFSSPFNVCSQSRTGFCYFLASRPSMAATSIPSVKTSLGATKSAFMRNDLTLQSSSSRGVFSKAQICGVTARAASEKSIYDFTVKDIDGKDVSLNNFKGKVLLIVNVASRCGFATGNYSELSHLYEKYKAQGFEILAFPCNQFGGQEPGSNPEIKQFACSRFKAEFPIFDKVDVNGPNTAPLYQFLKSSAGGFLGGFIKWNFEKFLLDKNGNVIERYPPTTSPLQIEKDIQRLVAA
;
A
#
# COMPACT_ATOMS: atom_id res chain seq x y z
N MET A 1 44.17 0.84 -0.48
CA MET A 1 43.31 2.01 -0.16
C MET A 1 41.87 1.53 -0.27
N SER A 2 41.24 1.18 0.86
CA SER A 2 39.84 0.75 0.86
C SER A 2 38.97 1.95 1.20
N PHE A 3 38.21 2.44 0.22
CA PHE A 3 37.16 3.42 0.47
C PHE A 3 35.99 2.68 1.12
N SER A 4 35.87 2.80 2.44
CA SER A 4 34.65 2.42 3.14
C SER A 4 33.63 3.54 2.90
N ALA A 5 32.76 3.36 1.91
CA ALA A 5 31.63 4.25 1.70
C ALA A 5 30.56 3.90 2.73
N THR A 6 30.44 4.71 3.78
CA THR A 6 29.39 4.61 4.78
C THR A 6 28.06 4.99 4.13
N PHE A 7 27.33 4.00 3.63
CA PHE A 7 25.98 4.20 3.11
C PHE A 7 25.03 4.39 4.30
N SER A 8 24.94 5.60 4.83
CA SER A 8 23.87 5.95 5.77
C SER A 8 22.57 6.00 4.99
N SER A 9 21.71 4.99 5.14
CA SER A 9 20.32 5.08 4.69
C SER A 9 19.68 6.30 5.38
N PRO A 10 19.19 7.31 4.63
CA PRO A 10 18.65 8.54 5.22
C PRO A 10 17.28 8.33 5.92
N PHE A 11 16.78 7.09 5.96
CA PHE A 11 15.47 6.72 6.48
C PHE A 11 15.61 5.97 7.81
N ASN A 12 16.20 6.64 8.82
CA ASN A 12 16.15 6.13 10.19
C ASN A 12 14.75 6.39 10.76
N VAL A 13 13.77 5.57 10.36
CA VAL A 13 12.37 5.67 10.84
C VAL A 13 12.32 5.62 12.36
N CYS A 14 13.20 4.84 12.99
CA CYS A 14 13.23 4.62 14.43
C CYS A 14 14.52 5.16 15.08
N SER A 15 15.01 6.34 14.66
CA SER A 15 16.10 7.00 15.38
C SER A 15 15.68 7.28 16.82
N GLN A 16 16.27 6.56 17.78
CA GLN A 16 16.08 6.82 19.20
C GLN A 16 16.79 8.13 19.55
N SER A 17 16.03 9.20 19.78
CA SER A 17 16.50 10.28 20.62
C SER A 17 16.68 9.71 22.03
N ARG A 18 17.92 9.39 22.41
CA ARG A 18 18.29 9.12 23.80
C ARG A 18 18.14 10.42 24.60
N THR A 19 16.92 10.71 25.03
CA THR A 19 16.66 11.67 26.10
C THR A 19 15.92 10.93 27.19
N GLY A 20 16.66 10.58 28.24
CA GLY A 20 16.08 10.02 29.45
C GLY A 20 15.10 11.02 30.06
N PHE A 21 13.89 10.56 30.35
CA PHE A 21 12.96 11.27 31.20
C PHE A 21 12.54 10.37 32.35
N CYS A 22 12.88 10.83 33.55
CA CYS A 22 12.57 10.22 34.82
C CYS A 22 11.06 10.21 35.09
N TYR A 23 10.67 9.18 35.83
CA TYR A 23 9.37 8.92 36.45
C TYR A 23 8.57 10.15 36.88
N PHE A 24 7.28 10.17 36.52
CA PHE A 24 6.23 10.69 37.39
C PHE A 24 5.01 9.77 37.35
N LEU A 25 4.80 9.07 38.47
CA LEU A 25 3.55 8.42 38.83
C LEU A 25 2.50 9.50 39.05
N ALA A 26 1.36 9.42 38.37
CA ALA A 26 0.18 10.21 38.69
C ALA A 26 -1.07 9.34 38.67
N SER A 27 -1.75 9.40 39.79
CA SER A 27 -2.86 8.58 40.26
C SER A 27 -4.16 8.80 39.48
N ARG A 28 -4.91 7.71 39.27
CA ARG A 28 -6.30 7.73 38.77
C ARG A 28 -7.28 8.11 39.88
N PRO A 29 -8.37 8.83 39.55
CA PRO A 29 -9.64 8.61 40.21
C PRO A 29 -10.74 8.12 39.24
N SER A 30 -11.62 7.35 39.87
CA SER A 30 -12.87 6.74 39.42
C SER A 30 -13.99 7.76 39.21
N MET A 31 -14.92 7.52 38.28
CA MET A 31 -16.36 7.31 38.57
C MET A 31 -17.27 7.52 37.34
N ALA A 32 -18.21 6.59 37.24
CA ALA A 32 -19.63 6.74 36.96
C ALA A 32 -20.16 7.09 35.56
N ALA A 33 -21.10 6.22 35.18
CA ALA A 33 -21.97 6.25 34.01
C ALA A 33 -23.06 7.33 34.12
N THR A 34 -23.46 7.86 32.97
CA THR A 34 -24.76 8.52 32.80
C THR A 34 -25.41 8.03 31.50
N SER A 35 -26.69 7.68 31.64
CA SER A 35 -27.58 7.10 30.65
C SER A 35 -28.15 8.17 29.71
N ILE A 36 -28.18 7.87 28.42
CA ILE A 36 -28.83 8.68 27.37
C ILE A 36 -30.17 8.00 27.00
N PRO A 37 -31.29 8.72 26.93
CA PRO A 37 -32.53 8.18 26.40
C PRO A 37 -32.52 8.19 24.86
N SER A 38 -32.70 7.03 24.24
CA SER A 38 -32.86 6.87 22.80
C SER A 38 -34.23 7.31 22.30
N VAL A 39 -34.18 7.95 21.14
CA VAL A 39 -35.25 8.56 20.36
C VAL A 39 -36.17 7.51 19.73
N LYS A 40 -37.46 7.86 19.65
CA LYS A 40 -38.55 7.09 19.04
C LYS A 40 -38.27 6.76 17.57
N THR A 41 -38.47 5.49 17.21
CA THR A 41 -38.60 4.99 15.85
C THR A 41 -40.01 5.28 15.29
N SER A 42 -40.07 5.80 14.07
CA SER A 42 -41.28 5.96 13.26
C SER A 42 -41.26 4.94 12.13
N LEU A 43 -42.35 4.17 12.02
CA LEU A 43 -42.58 3.09 11.06
C LEU A 43 -43.53 3.59 9.95
N GLY A 44 -43.28 3.15 8.72
CA GLY A 44 -44.24 3.16 7.59
C GLY A 44 -44.05 4.31 6.60
N ALA A 45 -44.33 4.17 5.30
CA ALA A 45 -44.72 3.01 4.51
C ALA A 45 -44.49 3.32 3.02
N THR A 46 -44.29 2.24 2.28
CA THR A 46 -44.29 2.02 0.83
C THR A 46 -45.25 2.90 0.02
N LYS A 47 -44.82 3.39 -1.16
CA LYS A 47 -45.58 3.29 -2.44
C LYS A 47 -44.65 3.26 -3.66
N SER A 48 -44.99 2.34 -4.56
CA SER A 48 -44.41 2.02 -5.87
C SER A 48 -44.95 2.93 -6.98
N ALA A 49 -44.14 3.18 -8.00
CA ALA A 49 -44.52 3.54 -9.37
C ALA A 49 -43.36 3.07 -10.26
N PHE A 50 -43.40 1.90 -10.90
CA PHE A 50 -44.08 1.59 -12.16
C PHE A 50 -44.04 2.74 -13.17
N MET A 51 -43.06 2.68 -14.07
CA MET A 51 -43.15 3.23 -15.43
C MET A 51 -42.54 2.23 -16.40
N ARG A 52 -43.40 1.72 -17.28
CA ARG A 52 -43.04 1.04 -18.52
C ARG A 52 -42.83 2.10 -19.60
N ASN A 53 -41.99 1.76 -20.57
CA ASN A 53 -42.07 2.07 -22.01
C ASN A 53 -40.65 2.13 -22.56
N ASP A 54 -40.38 1.80 -23.81
CA ASP A 54 -40.96 0.87 -24.77
C ASP A 54 -39.88 0.77 -25.86
N LEU A 55 -39.75 -0.39 -26.48
CA LEU A 55 -38.78 -0.65 -27.53
C LEU A 55 -39.21 0.07 -28.81
N THR A 56 -38.31 0.81 -29.46
CA THR A 56 -38.39 1.02 -30.92
C THR A 56 -37.01 1.00 -31.56
N LEU A 57 -36.72 -0.14 -32.19
CA LEU A 57 -35.72 -0.30 -33.23
C LEU A 57 -36.28 0.29 -34.52
N GLN A 58 -35.61 1.29 -35.09
CA GLN A 58 -35.79 1.65 -36.50
C GLN A 58 -34.46 1.49 -37.22
N SER A 59 -34.42 0.48 -38.08
CA SER A 59 -33.39 0.31 -39.10
C SER A 59 -33.68 1.28 -40.25
N SER A 60 -32.72 2.10 -40.60
CA SER A 60 -32.73 2.84 -41.86
C SER A 60 -31.48 2.52 -42.64
N SER A 61 -31.69 1.81 -43.75
CA SER A 61 -30.73 1.59 -44.81
C SER A 61 -30.36 2.92 -45.47
N SER A 62 -29.08 3.22 -45.58
CA SER A 62 -28.60 4.25 -46.52
C SER A 62 -27.33 3.77 -47.21
N ARG A 63 -27.35 3.99 -48.53
CA ARG A 63 -26.44 3.48 -49.56
C ARG A 63 -25.11 4.23 -49.52
N GLY A 64 -24.10 3.61 -50.13
CA GLY A 64 -22.70 3.93 -50.01
C GLY A 64 -22.25 5.30 -50.48
N VAL A 65 -21.13 5.73 -49.90
CA VAL A 65 -20.16 6.65 -50.50
C VAL A 65 -18.79 6.03 -50.27
N PHE A 66 -18.10 5.67 -51.35
CA PHE A 66 -16.72 5.21 -51.33
C PHE A 66 -15.81 6.40 -51.02
N SER A 67 -15.35 6.50 -49.78
CA SER A 67 -14.26 7.40 -49.41
C SER A 67 -12.95 6.61 -49.42
N LYS A 68 -12.02 7.02 -50.28
CA LYS A 68 -10.62 6.58 -50.26
C LYS A 68 -10.10 6.63 -48.82
N ALA A 69 -9.83 5.46 -48.22
CA ALA A 69 -9.18 5.38 -46.92
C ALA A 69 -7.71 5.79 -47.11
N GLN A 70 -7.44 7.07 -46.85
CA GLN A 70 -6.09 7.56 -46.64
C GLN A 70 -5.52 6.82 -45.43
N ILE A 71 -4.49 6.00 -45.67
CA ILE A 71 -3.73 5.32 -44.63
C ILE A 71 -3.06 6.41 -43.80
N CYS A 72 -3.74 6.85 -42.74
CA CYS A 72 -3.14 7.65 -41.70
C CYS A 72 -2.24 6.70 -40.92
N GLY A 73 -0.93 6.78 -41.15
CA GLY A 73 0.05 6.09 -40.32
C GLY A 73 -0.15 6.53 -38.87
N VAL A 74 -0.78 5.67 -38.07
CA VAL A 74 -0.81 5.82 -36.62
C VAL A 74 0.60 5.48 -36.16
N THR A 75 1.47 6.49 -36.06
CA THR A 75 2.66 6.36 -35.24
C THR A 75 2.17 6.13 -33.82
N ALA A 76 2.18 4.88 -33.37
CA ALA A 76 2.02 4.53 -31.99
C ALA A 76 3.09 5.31 -31.22
N ARG A 77 2.69 6.39 -30.55
CA ARG A 77 3.48 6.95 -29.45
C ARG A 77 3.62 5.81 -28.47
N ALA A 78 4.84 5.28 -28.30
CA ALA A 78 5.15 4.40 -27.20
C ALA A 78 4.65 5.11 -25.94
N ALA A 79 3.56 4.61 -25.34
CA ALA A 79 3.13 5.08 -24.05
C ALA A 79 4.31 4.82 -23.12
N SER A 80 4.87 5.87 -22.52
CA SER A 80 5.88 5.69 -21.48
C SER A 80 5.23 4.86 -20.40
N GLU A 81 5.64 3.60 -20.25
CA GLU A 81 5.16 2.75 -19.18
C GLU A 81 5.49 3.47 -17.86
N LYS A 82 4.45 3.74 -17.06
CA LYS A 82 4.60 4.47 -15.81
C LYS A 82 5.47 3.61 -14.88
N SER A 83 6.61 4.13 -14.47
CA SER A 83 7.52 3.42 -13.57
C SER A 83 7.11 3.62 -12.12
N ILE A 84 7.43 2.64 -11.26
CA ILE A 84 7.37 2.81 -9.80
C ILE A 84 8.15 4.05 -9.33
N TYR A 85 9.20 4.43 -10.06
CA TYR A 85 10.09 5.55 -9.69
C TYR A 85 9.50 6.93 -10.00
N ASP A 86 8.40 7.00 -10.74
CA ASP A 86 7.70 8.25 -11.04
C ASP A 86 6.77 8.70 -9.89
N PHE A 87 6.58 7.85 -8.88
CA PHE A 87 5.70 8.16 -7.75
C PHE A 87 6.44 8.91 -6.64
N THR A 88 5.72 9.87 -6.05
CA THR A 88 6.07 10.49 -4.77
C THR A 88 5.01 10.10 -3.75
N VAL A 89 5.45 9.68 -2.58
CA VAL A 89 4.61 9.26 -1.45
C VAL A 89 4.99 10.07 -0.21
N LYS A 90 4.14 10.05 0.81
CA LYS A 90 4.47 10.67 2.10
C LYS A 90 5.06 9.63 3.04
N ASP A 91 6.15 9.94 3.72
CA ASP A 91 6.62 9.13 4.84
C ASP A 91 5.67 9.23 6.03
N ILE A 92 5.93 8.43 7.07
CA ILE A 92 5.10 8.42 8.29
C ILE A 92 5.05 9.79 9.00
N ASP A 93 6.03 10.67 8.79
CA ASP A 93 6.08 12.02 9.36
C ASP A 93 5.44 13.06 8.43
N GLY A 94 4.87 12.64 7.30
CA GLY A 94 4.13 13.46 6.34
C GLY A 94 5.00 14.15 5.28
N LYS A 95 6.31 13.87 5.24
CA LYS A 95 7.24 14.44 4.28
C LYS A 95 7.19 13.69 2.96
N ASP A 96 7.27 14.42 1.85
CA ASP A 96 7.33 13.81 0.53
C ASP A 96 8.64 13.06 0.29
N VAL A 97 8.52 11.84 -0.23
CA VAL A 97 9.60 10.91 -0.57
C VAL A 97 9.37 10.41 -1.99
N SER A 98 10.31 10.73 -2.88
CA SER A 98 10.32 10.17 -4.24
C SER A 98 10.74 8.70 -4.19
N LEU A 99 9.97 7.82 -4.83
CA LEU A 99 10.34 6.41 -4.92
C LEU A 99 11.57 6.16 -5.80
N ASN A 100 11.96 7.13 -6.64
CA ASN A 100 13.23 7.10 -7.38
C ASN A 100 14.45 6.98 -6.46
N ASN A 101 14.34 7.37 -5.18
CA ASN A 101 15.39 7.17 -4.17
C ASN A 101 15.73 5.70 -3.93
N PHE A 102 14.83 4.78 -4.30
CA PHE A 102 15.00 3.33 -4.15
C PHE A 102 15.37 2.64 -5.46
N LYS A 103 15.73 3.40 -6.51
CA LYS A 103 16.14 2.86 -7.79
C LYS A 103 17.39 1.99 -7.66
N GLY A 104 17.40 0.84 -8.36
CA GLY A 104 18.48 -0.13 -8.29
C GLY A 104 18.39 -1.08 -7.09
N LYS A 105 17.39 -0.93 -6.21
CA LYS A 105 17.12 -1.86 -5.10
C LYS A 105 15.98 -2.81 -5.45
N VAL A 106 16.04 -4.02 -4.93
CA VAL A 106 14.90 -4.95 -4.85
C VAL A 106 13.93 -4.42 -3.79
N LEU A 107 12.65 -4.26 -4.14
CA LEU A 107 11.66 -3.69 -3.24
C LEU A 107 10.63 -4.73 -2.83
N LEU A 108 10.30 -4.78 -1.54
CA LEU A 108 9.11 -5.47 -1.04
C LEU A 108 8.13 -4.43 -0.51
N ILE A 109 7.05 -4.18 -1.25
CA ILE A 109 6.00 -3.23 -0.86
C ILE A 109 4.88 -3.99 -0.16
N VAL A 110 4.51 -3.55 1.05
CA VAL A 110 3.56 -4.27 1.92
C VAL A 110 2.53 -3.32 2.50
N ASN A 111 1.24 -3.67 2.43
CA ASN A 111 0.21 -2.97 3.21
C ASN A 111 0.16 -3.55 4.63
N VAL A 112 0.29 -2.73 5.66
CA VAL A 112 0.42 -3.18 7.06
C VAL A 112 -0.73 -2.70 7.94
N ALA A 113 -0.93 -3.40 9.07
CA ALA A 113 -1.91 -3.06 10.09
C ALA A 113 -1.39 -3.43 11.50
N SER A 114 -1.52 -2.54 12.48
CA SER A 114 -1.04 -2.78 13.86
C SER A 114 -1.92 -3.71 14.69
N ARG A 115 -3.24 -3.71 14.48
CA ARG A 115 -4.23 -4.50 15.25
C ARG A 115 -4.72 -5.73 14.50
N CYS A 116 -3.87 -6.28 13.63
CA CYS A 116 -4.17 -7.48 12.86
C CYS A 116 -3.58 -8.73 13.53
N GLY A 117 -4.30 -9.86 13.49
CA GLY A 117 -3.79 -11.15 14.00
C GLY A 117 -2.51 -11.63 13.32
N PHE A 118 -2.24 -11.15 12.10
CA PHE A 118 -1.02 -11.46 11.35
C PHE A 118 0.15 -10.51 11.64
N ALA A 119 -0.06 -9.43 12.41
CA ALA A 119 0.94 -8.39 12.61
C ALA A 119 2.21 -8.92 13.29
N THR A 120 2.08 -9.70 14.36
CA THR A 120 3.25 -10.18 15.12
C THR A 120 4.18 -11.02 14.24
N GLY A 121 3.64 -12.00 13.50
CA GLY A 121 4.45 -12.85 12.62
C GLY A 121 5.03 -12.05 11.45
N ASN A 122 4.21 -11.27 10.76
CA ASN A 122 4.67 -10.54 9.57
C ASN A 122 5.73 -9.50 9.92
N TYR A 123 5.53 -8.64 10.92
CA TYR A 123 6.55 -7.66 11.28
C TYR A 123 7.86 -8.31 11.73
N SER A 124 7.79 -9.40 12.51
CA SER A 124 9.00 -10.10 12.96
C SER A 124 9.79 -10.69 11.80
N GLU A 125 9.10 -11.33 10.84
CA GLU A 125 9.73 -11.93 9.67
C GLU A 125 10.22 -10.88 8.68
N LEU A 126 9.49 -9.77 8.48
CA LEU A 126 9.93 -8.65 7.66
C LEU A 126 11.20 -8.00 8.24
N SER A 127 11.25 -7.75 9.55
CA SER A 127 12.45 -7.24 10.22
C SER A 127 13.63 -8.20 10.05
N HIS A 128 13.40 -9.51 10.15
CA HIS A 128 14.45 -10.52 9.94
C HIS A 128 15.03 -10.47 8.51
N LEU A 129 14.16 -10.46 7.49
CA LEU A 129 14.58 -10.36 6.09
C LEU A 129 15.29 -9.05 5.80
N TYR A 130 14.77 -7.94 6.34
CA TYR A 130 15.39 -6.64 6.15
C TYR A 130 16.79 -6.60 6.74
N GLU A 131 16.98 -7.08 7.96
CA GLU A 131 18.31 -7.16 8.58
C GLU A 131 19.30 -7.94 7.71
N LYS A 132 18.85 -9.08 7.17
CA LYS A 132 19.69 -9.98 6.37
C LYS A 132 20.09 -9.38 5.01
N TYR A 133 19.19 -8.65 4.35
CA TYR A 133 19.37 -8.25 2.95
C TYR A 133 19.50 -6.74 2.71
N LYS A 134 19.28 -5.85 3.70
CA LYS A 134 19.35 -4.39 3.50
C LYS A 134 20.68 -3.90 2.92
N ALA A 135 21.79 -4.52 3.32
CA ALA A 135 23.13 -4.21 2.81
C ALA A 135 23.40 -4.74 1.39
N GLN A 136 22.51 -5.58 0.86
CA GLN A 136 22.62 -6.23 -0.46
C GLN A 136 21.71 -5.58 -1.51
N GLY A 137 21.19 -4.37 -1.22
CA GLY A 137 20.30 -3.66 -2.12
C GLY A 137 18.84 -4.13 -2.04
N PHE A 138 18.38 -4.56 -0.86
CA PHE A 138 16.98 -4.84 -0.57
C PHE A 138 16.36 -3.74 0.28
N GLU A 139 15.10 -3.40 0.01
CA GLU A 139 14.32 -2.41 0.78
C GLU A 139 12.89 -2.89 0.98
N ILE A 140 12.34 -2.65 2.18
CA ILE A 140 10.92 -2.89 2.47
C ILE A 140 10.21 -1.53 2.56
N LEU A 141 9.10 -1.37 1.84
CA LEU A 141 8.27 -0.16 1.91
C LEU A 141 6.92 -0.50 2.53
N ALA A 142 6.71 -0.13 3.79
CA ALA A 142 5.51 -0.46 4.55
C ALA A 142 4.48 0.68 4.50
N PHE A 143 3.26 0.38 4.04
CA PHE A 143 2.16 1.32 3.90
C PHE A 143 1.01 0.94 4.83
N PRO A 144 0.83 1.64 5.97
CA PRO A 144 -0.30 1.40 6.87
C PRO A 144 -1.64 1.60 6.14
N CYS A 145 -2.64 0.74 6.42
CA CYS A 145 -3.96 0.83 5.79
C CYS A 145 -5.07 0.39 6.75
N ASN A 146 -6.12 1.20 6.87
CA ASN A 146 -7.23 0.94 7.79
C ASN A 146 -8.47 0.31 7.13
N GLN A 147 -8.42 -0.01 5.83
CA GLN A 147 -9.57 -0.49 5.07
C GLN A 147 -10.00 -1.93 5.42
N PHE A 148 -9.17 -2.67 6.15
CA PHE A 148 -9.39 -4.08 6.46
C PHE A 148 -9.73 -4.28 7.94
N GLY A 149 -11.04 -4.34 8.23
CA GLY A 149 -11.55 -4.54 9.59
C GLY A 149 -11.20 -3.44 10.59
N GLY A 150 -10.83 -2.24 10.12
CA GLY A 150 -10.44 -1.13 11.00
C GLY A 150 -9.19 -1.43 11.85
N GLN A 151 -8.27 -2.25 11.33
CA GLN A 151 -7.12 -2.77 12.09
C GLN A 151 -5.90 -1.82 12.13
N GLU A 152 -6.00 -0.63 11.55
CA GLU A 152 -4.99 0.44 11.63
C GLU A 152 -5.63 1.80 12.00
N PRO A 153 -6.34 1.88 13.16
CA PRO A 153 -7.10 3.08 13.53
C PRO A 153 -6.21 4.22 14.03
N GLY A 154 -4.96 3.92 14.40
CA GLY A 154 -4.02 4.89 14.97
C GLY A 154 -3.63 5.99 13.99
N SER A 155 -3.16 7.10 14.55
CA SER A 155 -2.44 8.17 13.86
C SER A 155 -1.04 7.71 13.47
N ASN A 156 -0.40 8.44 12.54
CA ASN A 156 0.96 8.10 12.10
C ASN A 156 1.99 8.00 13.24
N PRO A 157 2.02 8.90 14.25
CA PRO A 157 2.91 8.75 15.39
C PRO A 157 2.67 7.47 16.19
N GLU A 158 1.41 7.05 16.38
CA GLU A 158 1.07 5.80 17.09
C GLU A 158 1.51 4.58 16.28
N ILE A 159 1.31 4.60 14.96
CA ILE A 159 1.72 3.52 14.04
C ILE A 159 3.26 3.39 14.05
N LYS A 160 3.96 4.52 13.94
CA LYS A 160 5.43 4.59 14.03
C LYS A 160 5.92 3.99 15.34
N GLN A 161 5.33 4.42 16.46
CA GLN A 161 5.67 3.94 17.80
C GLN A 161 5.46 2.44 17.94
N PHE A 162 4.35 1.90 17.42
CA PHE A 162 4.04 0.48 17.42
C PHE A 162 5.12 -0.32 16.68
N ALA A 163 5.41 0.05 15.43
CA ALA A 163 6.38 -0.67 14.61
C ALA A 163 7.81 -0.58 15.16
N CYS A 164 8.23 0.61 15.59
CA CYS A 164 9.56 0.84 16.17
C CYS A 164 9.75 0.10 17.50
N SER A 165 8.82 0.25 18.43
CA SER A 165 9.01 -0.24 19.80
C SER A 165 8.82 -1.75 19.91
N ARG A 166 7.84 -2.30 19.19
CA ARG A 166 7.48 -3.71 19.31
C ARG A 166 8.31 -4.61 18.40
N PHE A 167 8.68 -4.13 17.22
CA PHE A 167 9.30 -4.96 16.18
C PHE A 167 10.66 -4.46 15.71
N LYS A 168 11.15 -3.34 16.27
CA LYS A 168 12.43 -2.72 15.89
C LYS A 168 12.55 -2.58 14.37
N ALA A 169 11.45 -2.18 13.72
CA ALA A 169 11.41 -2.05 12.27
C ALA A 169 12.40 -0.98 11.82
N GLU A 170 13.41 -1.35 11.05
CA GLU A 170 14.40 -0.41 10.52
C GLU A 170 14.09 0.05 9.08
N PHE A 171 13.06 -0.53 8.47
CA PHE A 171 12.65 -0.20 7.11
C PHE A 171 11.67 0.99 7.07
N PRO A 172 11.61 1.74 5.95
CA PRO A 172 10.67 2.83 5.73
C PRO A 172 9.20 2.48 6.01
N ILE A 173 8.56 3.30 6.83
CA ILE A 173 7.10 3.30 7.04
C ILE A 173 6.58 4.61 6.46
N PHE A 174 5.52 4.50 5.66
CA PHE A 174 4.90 5.61 4.96
C PHE A 174 3.61 6.07 5.64
N ASP A 175 3.06 7.16 5.14
CA ASP A 175 1.75 7.66 5.54
C ASP A 175 0.67 6.59 5.32
N LYS A 176 -0.39 6.67 6.12
CA LYS A 176 -1.53 5.77 5.99
C LYS A 176 -2.25 6.05 4.67
N VAL A 177 -2.48 5.00 3.88
CA VAL A 177 -3.09 5.11 2.55
C VAL A 177 -4.26 4.17 2.37
N ASP A 178 -5.18 4.57 1.51
CA ASP A 178 -6.19 3.68 0.94
C ASP A 178 -5.54 2.88 -0.20
N VAL A 179 -5.71 1.56 -0.17
CA VAL A 179 -5.18 0.63 -1.18
C VAL A 179 -6.26 0.15 -2.15
N ASN A 180 -7.51 0.50 -1.87
CA ASN A 180 -8.70 0.11 -2.58
C ASN A 180 -9.73 1.25 -2.67
N GLY A 181 -10.70 1.11 -3.59
CA GLY A 181 -11.77 2.08 -3.77
C GLY A 181 -11.35 3.36 -4.52
N PRO A 182 -12.24 4.37 -4.59
CA PRO A 182 -12.01 5.60 -5.37
C PRO A 182 -10.82 6.43 -4.87
N ASN A 183 -10.47 6.30 -3.59
CA ASN A 183 -9.34 7.00 -2.97
C ASN A 183 -8.04 6.18 -2.99
N THR A 184 -7.99 5.07 -3.74
CA THR A 184 -6.77 4.24 -3.83
C THR A 184 -5.56 5.11 -4.18
N ALA A 185 -4.50 5.05 -3.38
CA ALA A 185 -3.24 5.73 -3.66
C ALA A 185 -2.72 5.36 -5.07
N PRO A 186 -2.24 6.32 -5.89
CA PRO A 186 -1.79 6.06 -7.25
C PRO A 186 -0.74 4.95 -7.36
N LEU A 187 0.13 4.82 -6.35
CA LEU A 187 1.07 3.71 -6.22
C LEU A 187 0.36 2.34 -6.21
N TYR A 188 -0.66 2.16 -5.38
CA TYR A 188 -1.40 0.89 -5.31
C TYR A 188 -2.26 0.65 -6.55
N GLN A 189 -2.70 1.69 -7.27
CA GLN A 189 -3.34 1.49 -8.57
C GLN A 189 -2.35 0.83 -9.55
N PHE A 190 -1.12 1.34 -9.62
CA PHE A 190 -0.03 0.77 -10.43
C PHE A 190 0.31 -0.67 -10.01
N LEU A 191 0.53 -0.92 -8.72
CA LEU A 191 0.88 -2.27 -8.24
C LEU A 191 -0.21 -3.30 -8.59
N LYS A 192 -1.48 -2.93 -8.43
CA LYS A 192 -2.61 -3.80 -8.75
C LYS A 192 -2.73 -4.06 -10.26
N SER A 193 -2.44 -3.08 -11.12
CA SER A 193 -2.50 -3.27 -12.57
C SER A 193 -1.34 -4.09 -13.11
N SER A 194 -0.14 -3.93 -12.54
CA SER A 194 1.08 -4.58 -13.02
C SER A 194 1.18 -6.05 -12.64
N ALA A 195 0.43 -6.51 -11.63
CA ALA A 195 0.45 -7.89 -11.15
C ALA A 195 -0.48 -8.89 -11.93
N GLY A 196 -0.98 -8.53 -13.11
CA GLY A 196 -1.45 -9.50 -14.12
C GLY A 196 -2.75 -10.29 -13.85
N GLY A 197 -3.74 -9.76 -13.11
CA GLY A 197 -5.03 -10.44 -12.89
C GLY A 197 -6.16 -10.00 -13.84
N PHE A 198 -6.84 -10.97 -14.50
CA PHE A 198 -7.89 -10.71 -15.52
C PHE A 198 -9.19 -10.07 -14.98
N LEU A 199 -9.43 -10.09 -13.67
CA LEU A 199 -10.61 -9.45 -13.05
C LEU A 199 -10.24 -8.94 -11.65
N GLY A 200 -10.34 -7.63 -11.43
CA GLY A 200 -10.40 -7.01 -10.10
C GLY A 200 -9.17 -7.24 -9.23
N GLY A 201 -8.08 -6.53 -9.51
CA GLY A 201 -6.82 -6.55 -8.74
C GLY A 201 -6.90 -6.04 -7.30
N PHE A 202 -8.06 -6.04 -6.65
CA PHE A 202 -8.29 -5.55 -5.30
C PHE A 202 -7.34 -6.19 -4.26
N ILE A 203 -6.84 -5.41 -3.31
CA ILE A 203 -6.06 -5.94 -2.19
C ILE A 203 -7.02 -6.65 -1.23
N LYS A 204 -6.79 -7.93 -0.92
CA LYS A 204 -7.77 -8.77 -0.22
C LYS A 204 -7.77 -8.54 1.29
N TRP A 205 -6.62 -8.27 1.89
CA TRP A 205 -6.46 -8.08 3.34
C TRP A 205 -5.16 -7.34 3.68
N ASN A 206 -4.91 -7.16 4.97
CA ASN A 206 -3.62 -6.73 5.51
C ASN A 206 -2.50 -7.72 5.14
N PHE A 207 -1.29 -7.20 4.94
CA PHE A 207 -0.06 -7.95 4.61
C PHE A 207 -0.06 -8.62 3.24
N GLU A 208 -0.71 -8.03 2.25
CA GLU A 208 -0.42 -8.37 0.86
C GLU A 208 0.92 -7.75 0.45
N LYS A 209 1.72 -8.49 -0.34
CA LYS A 209 3.09 -8.07 -0.69
C LYS A 209 3.29 -8.03 -2.19
N PHE A 210 4.04 -7.03 -2.66
CA PHE A 210 4.51 -6.92 -4.04
C PHE A 210 6.03 -6.94 -4.02
N LEU A 211 6.63 -7.87 -4.74
CA LEU A 211 8.07 -7.94 -4.93
C LEU A 211 8.43 -7.32 -6.27
N LEU A 212 9.34 -6.34 -6.24
CA LEU A 212 9.82 -5.64 -7.43
C LEU A 212 11.32 -5.86 -7.60
N ASP A 213 11.76 -5.95 -8.86
CA ASP A 213 13.18 -6.02 -9.21
C ASP A 213 13.89 -4.66 -9.10
N LYS A 214 15.20 -4.65 -9.37
CA LYS A 214 16.05 -3.45 -9.34
C LYS A 214 15.68 -2.39 -10.40
N ASN A 215 14.88 -2.76 -11.41
CA ASN A 215 14.38 -1.89 -12.45
C ASN A 215 12.96 -1.34 -12.14
N GLY A 216 12.36 -1.80 -11.05
CA GLY A 216 11.04 -1.37 -10.61
C GLY A 216 9.87 -2.12 -11.27
N ASN A 217 10.13 -3.28 -11.87
CA ASN A 217 9.10 -4.16 -12.42
C ASN A 217 8.50 -5.01 -11.30
N VAL A 218 7.18 -5.18 -11.29
CA VAL A 218 6.50 -6.11 -10.37
C VAL A 218 6.77 -7.54 -10.84
N ILE A 219 7.49 -8.31 -10.02
CA ILE A 219 7.88 -9.69 -10.30
C ILE A 219 6.83 -10.66 -9.77
N GLU A 220 6.32 -10.41 -8.56
CA GLU A 220 5.36 -11.30 -7.92
C GLU A 220 4.47 -10.55 -6.93
N ARG A 221 3.25 -11.06 -6.74
CA ARG A 221 2.26 -10.57 -5.77
C ARG A 221 1.85 -11.70 -4.83
N TYR A 222 2.21 -11.58 -3.55
CA TYR A 222 1.94 -12.61 -2.55
C TYR A 222 0.72 -12.27 -1.71
N PRO A 223 -0.21 -13.22 -1.53
CA PRO A 223 -1.39 -13.00 -0.72
C PRO A 223 -1.04 -12.81 0.78
N PRO A 224 -1.96 -12.24 1.57
CA PRO A 224 -1.85 -12.09 3.02
C PRO A 224 -1.37 -13.34 3.79
N THR A 225 -1.74 -14.52 3.32
CA THR A 225 -1.42 -15.82 3.93
C THR A 225 0.02 -16.28 3.70
N THR A 226 0.74 -15.68 2.74
CA THR A 226 2.14 -16.01 2.51
C THR A 226 3.00 -15.37 3.59
N SER A 227 3.73 -16.20 4.33
CA SER A 227 4.73 -15.75 5.29
C SER A 227 5.87 -15.03 4.57
N PRO A 228 6.34 -13.86 5.04
CA PRO A 228 7.50 -13.19 4.47
C PRO A 228 8.72 -14.13 4.27
N LEU A 229 9.00 -15.05 5.20
CA LEU A 229 10.14 -15.98 5.05
C LEU A 229 10.01 -16.90 3.82
N GLN A 230 8.79 -17.20 3.36
CA GLN A 230 8.59 -17.98 2.13
C GLN A 230 9.03 -17.22 0.88
N ILE A 231 9.10 -15.89 0.94
CA ILE A 231 9.50 -14.99 -0.15
C ILE A 231 11.04 -14.86 -0.22
N GLU A 232 11.76 -15.31 0.81
CA GLU A 232 13.22 -15.14 0.94
C GLU A 232 14.01 -15.63 -0.27
N LYS A 233 13.63 -16.79 -0.83
CA LYS A 233 14.30 -17.36 -2.01
C LYS A 233 14.20 -16.43 -3.23
N ASP A 234 13.06 -15.77 -3.40
CA ASP A 234 12.83 -14.84 -4.50
C ASP A 234 13.63 -13.55 -4.29
N ILE A 235 13.67 -13.03 -3.04
CA ILE A 235 14.51 -11.90 -2.67
C ILE A 235 15.98 -12.21 -2.94
N GLN A 236 16.47 -13.35 -2.46
CA GLN A 236 17.86 -13.79 -2.63
C GLN A 236 18.26 -13.86 -4.11
N ARG A 237 17.37 -14.40 -4.96
CA ARG A 237 17.59 -14.46 -6.40
C ARG A 237 17.72 -13.06 -7.01
N LEU A 238 16.86 -12.12 -6.63
CA LEU A 238 16.84 -10.77 -7.21
C LEU A 238 18.00 -9.89 -6.71
N VAL A 239 18.43 -10.03 -5.45
CA VAL A 239 19.57 -9.26 -4.94
C VAL A 239 20.89 -9.73 -5.57
N ALA A 240 21.01 -11.02 -5.88
CA ALA A 240 22.20 -11.62 -6.48
C ALA A 240 22.32 -11.42 -8.00
N ALA A 241 21.25 -11.01 -8.68
CA ALA A 241 21.21 -10.72 -10.11
C ALA A 241 21.85 -9.37 -10.45
#